data_AF-A0A7Y8LC81-F1
#
_entry.id   AF-A0A7Y8LC81-F1
#
_cell.length_a   1.000
_cell.length_b   1.000
_cell.length_c   1.000
_cell.angle_alpha   90.00
_cell.angle_beta   90.00
_cell.angle_gamma   90.00
#
_symmetry.space_group_name_H-M   'P 1'
#
loop_
_entity.id
_entity.type
_entity.pdbx_description
1 polymer ?
#
loop_
_entity_poly.entity_id
_entity_poly.type
_entity_poly.pdbx_seq_one_letter_code
_entity_poly.pdbx_strand_id
1 'polypeptide(L)'
;GASSQPTISADGRYVAFTSDATNLAAIPGGSGSQIFVRDTQGNQTTLVSKDNGNPANAGNGASNSPTIVGDGGFVAFASVASTLAPGTSAGSQVYVRALP
;
A
#
# COMPACT_ATOMS: atom_id res chain seq x y z
N GLY A 1 4.76 8.33 -12.30
CA GLY A 1 4.73 9.20 -11.11
C GLY A 1 6.01 9.02 -10.32
N ALA A 2 6.27 9.88 -9.35
CA ALA A 2 7.39 9.71 -8.43
C ALA A 2 7.15 8.52 -7.48
N SER A 3 8.23 7.93 -6.97
CA SER A 3 8.18 6.91 -5.92
C SER A 3 9.15 7.26 -4.81
N SER A 4 8.78 6.96 -3.57
CA SER A 4 9.53 7.39 -2.38
C SER A 4 9.29 6.46 -1.19
N GLN A 5 10.01 6.73 -0.09
CA GLN A 5 9.88 6.02 1.19
C GLN A 5 9.98 4.48 1.09
N PRO A 6 11.00 3.92 0.40
CA PRO A 6 11.14 2.48 0.31
C PRO A 6 11.52 1.88 1.66
N THR A 7 10.98 0.70 1.95
CA THR A 7 11.41 -0.20 3.03
C THR A 7 11.52 -1.61 2.48
N ILE A 8 12.36 -2.46 3.08
CA ILE A 8 12.66 -3.80 2.59
C ILE A 8 12.49 -4.83 3.71
N SER A 9 11.94 -6.01 3.36
CA SER A 9 11.81 -7.13 4.30
C SER A 9 13.17 -7.65 4.75
N ALA A 10 13.21 -8.35 5.89
CA ALA A 10 14.45 -8.87 6.47
C ALA A 10 15.20 -9.84 5.52
N ASP A 11 14.44 -10.60 4.73
CA ASP A 11 14.96 -11.53 3.72
C ASP A 11 15.32 -10.86 2.38
N GLY A 12 15.07 -9.54 2.24
CA GLY A 12 15.33 -8.78 1.01
C GLY A 12 14.35 -9.02 -0.14
N ARG A 13 13.34 -9.88 0.03
CA ARG A 13 12.44 -10.28 -1.06
C ARG A 13 11.40 -9.22 -1.41
N TYR A 14 10.86 -8.53 -0.40
CA TYR A 14 9.74 -7.61 -0.59
C TYR A 14 10.16 -6.17 -0.32
N VAL A 15 9.88 -5.28 -1.27
CA VAL A 15 10.11 -3.84 -1.13
C VAL A 15 8.77 -3.11 -1.07
N ALA A 16 8.42 -2.53 0.07
CA ALA A 16 7.24 -1.69 0.21
C ALA A 16 7.62 -0.22 -0.06
N PHE A 17 6.81 0.51 -0.83
CA PHE A 17 7.11 1.88 -1.22
C PHE A 17 5.85 2.69 -1.52
N THR A 18 5.97 4.01 -1.43
CA THR A 18 4.92 4.96 -1.83
C THR A 18 5.10 5.35 -3.30
N SER A 19 4.01 5.49 -4.05
CA SER A 19 4.07 5.93 -5.44
C SER A 19 2.85 6.74 -5.87
N ASP A 20 3.09 7.78 -6.68
CA ASP A 20 2.08 8.57 -7.39
C ASP A 20 1.73 7.98 -8.77
N ALA A 21 2.36 6.87 -9.15
CA ALA A 21 2.14 6.24 -10.44
C ALA A 21 0.82 5.47 -10.46
N THR A 22 0.04 5.65 -11.52
CA THR A 22 -1.28 5.02 -11.69
C THR A 22 -1.26 3.71 -12.47
N ASN A 23 -0.06 3.25 -12.87
CA ASN A 23 0.14 2.13 -13.79
C ASN A 23 1.04 1.02 -13.23
N LEU A 24 1.34 1.02 -11.91
CA LEU A 24 2.14 -0.04 -11.27
C LEU A 24 1.31 -1.28 -10.92
N ALA A 25 0.00 -1.09 -10.77
CA ALA A 25 -1.04 -2.10 -10.74
C ALA A 25 -2.33 -1.43 -11.23
N ALA A 26 -3.37 -2.20 -11.53
CA ALA A 26 -4.69 -1.63 -11.72
C ALA A 26 -5.14 -0.99 -10.38
N ILE A 27 -5.39 0.32 -10.38
CA ILE A 27 -5.82 1.08 -9.19
C ILE A 27 -7.11 1.90 -9.42
N PRO A 28 -8.23 1.31 -9.91
CA PRO A 28 -9.49 2.03 -10.02
C PRO A 28 -9.87 2.73 -8.71
N GLY A 29 -10.39 3.96 -8.81
CA GLY A 29 -10.81 4.75 -7.66
C GLY A 29 -9.67 5.36 -6.80
N GLY A 30 -8.40 5.12 -7.17
CA GLY A 30 -7.26 5.66 -6.44
C GLY A 30 -7.13 7.17 -6.59
N SER A 31 -6.89 7.86 -5.48
CA SER A 31 -6.53 9.27 -5.44
C SER A 31 -5.25 9.47 -4.64
N GLY A 32 -4.38 10.38 -5.10
CA GLY A 32 -3.09 10.65 -4.46
C GLY A 32 -2.12 9.47 -4.46
N SER A 33 -1.10 9.55 -3.61
CA SER A 33 -0.06 8.53 -3.46
C SER A 33 -0.62 7.24 -2.87
N GLN A 34 -0.15 6.09 -3.34
CA GLN A 34 -0.58 4.77 -2.86
C GLN A 34 0.61 3.94 -2.40
N ILE A 35 0.35 2.93 -1.57
CA ILE A 35 1.36 1.98 -1.10
C ILE A 35 1.35 0.74 -1.96
N PHE A 36 2.52 0.37 -2.45
CA PHE A 36 2.75 -0.84 -3.22
C PHE A 36 3.83 -1.70 -2.56
N VAL A 37 3.81 -2.99 -2.89
CA VAL A 37 4.90 -3.92 -2.60
C VAL A 37 5.41 -4.53 -3.90
N ARG A 38 6.73 -4.56 -4.05
CA ARG A 38 7.42 -5.29 -5.12
C ARG A 38 7.98 -6.59 -4.55
N ASP A 39 7.52 -7.72 -5.07
CA ASP A 39 8.22 -9.01 -4.93
C ASP A 39 9.38 -9.03 -5.93
N THR A 40 10.61 -9.02 -5.42
CA THR A 40 11.83 -8.98 -6.25
C THR A 40 12.12 -10.30 -6.93
N GLN A 41 11.64 -11.43 -6.38
CA GLN A 41 11.80 -12.76 -6.95
C GLN A 41 10.67 -13.08 -7.93
N GLY A 42 9.42 -12.80 -7.54
CA GLY A 42 8.23 -13.00 -8.36
C GLY A 42 8.04 -11.95 -9.46
N ASN A 43 8.83 -10.88 -9.44
CA ASN A 43 8.78 -9.77 -10.39
C ASN A 43 7.39 -9.09 -10.48
N GLN A 44 6.63 -9.12 -9.38
CA GLN A 44 5.25 -8.62 -9.31
C GLN A 44 5.17 -7.39 -8.41
N THR A 45 4.41 -6.39 -8.84
CA THR A 45 4.04 -5.24 -7.99
C THR A 45 2.57 -5.35 -7.61
N THR A 46 2.26 -5.23 -6.32
CA THR A 46 0.91 -5.35 -5.78
C THR A 46 0.52 -4.11 -5.00
N LEU A 47 -0.76 -3.76 -5.05
CA LEU A 47 -1.33 -2.66 -4.27
C LEU A 47 -1.62 -3.11 -2.83
N VAL A 48 -1.08 -2.36 -1.86
CA VAL A 48 -1.29 -2.62 -0.42
C VAL A 48 -2.42 -1.75 0.14
N SER A 49 -2.46 -0.46 -0.21
CA SER A 49 -3.48 0.49 0.24
C SER A 49 -4.79 0.35 -0.54
N LYS A 50 -5.34 -0.86 -0.56
CA LYS A 50 -6.57 -1.23 -1.26
C LYS A 50 -7.82 -1.00 -0.42
N ASP A 51 -8.91 -0.67 -1.09
CA ASP A 51 -10.25 -0.57 -0.50
C ASP A 51 -10.65 -1.90 0.16
N ASN A 52 -11.25 -1.82 1.35
CA ASN A 52 -11.65 -2.99 2.12
C ASN A 52 -12.92 -3.67 1.58
N GLY A 53 -13.87 -2.89 1.04
CA GLY A 53 -15.12 -3.39 0.46
C GLY A 53 -14.94 -3.89 -0.97
N ASN A 54 -14.00 -3.31 -1.73
CA ASN A 54 -13.63 -3.79 -3.05
C ASN A 54 -12.09 -3.80 -3.24
N PRO A 55 -11.40 -4.90 -2.90
CA PRO A 55 -9.94 -5.00 -2.99
C PRO A 55 -9.33 -4.84 -4.40
N ALA A 56 -10.16 -4.81 -5.46
CA ALA A 56 -9.72 -4.46 -6.80
C ALA A 56 -9.47 -2.95 -6.98
N ASN A 57 -9.98 -2.12 -6.05
CA ASN A 57 -9.82 -0.68 -6.04
C ASN A 57 -8.75 -0.23 -5.06
N ALA A 58 -8.15 0.91 -5.34
CA ALA A 58 -7.34 1.62 -4.36
C ALA A 58 -8.21 2.29 -3.30
N GLY A 59 -7.60 2.56 -2.13
CA GLY A 59 -8.18 3.44 -1.14
C GLY A 59 -8.46 4.82 -1.74
N ASN A 60 -9.55 5.44 -1.33
CA ASN A 60 -10.02 6.70 -1.91
C ASN A 60 -9.21 7.95 -1.48
N GLY A 61 -8.04 7.77 -0.87
CA GLY A 61 -7.20 8.85 -0.35
C GLY A 61 -5.72 8.48 -0.31
N ALA A 62 -4.88 9.50 -0.09
CA ALA A 62 -3.45 9.34 -0.08
C ALA A 62 -2.97 8.45 1.08
N SER A 63 -1.98 7.62 0.77
CA SER A 63 -1.31 6.72 1.72
C SER A 63 0.20 6.90 1.61
N ASN A 64 0.89 6.84 2.75
CA ASN A 64 2.32 7.16 2.87
C ASN A 64 3.00 6.40 4.02
N SER A 65 4.32 6.58 4.13
CA SER A 65 5.17 6.04 5.20
C SER A 65 5.00 4.53 5.44
N PRO A 66 5.17 3.70 4.39
CA PRO A 66 5.05 2.26 4.54
C PRO A 66 6.23 1.70 5.35
N THR A 67 5.95 0.66 6.13
CA THR A 67 6.97 -0.20 6.75
C THR A 67 6.56 -1.65 6.59
N ILE A 68 7.49 -2.47 6.12
CA ILE A 68 7.31 -3.91 6.01
C ILE A 68 7.80 -4.60 7.28
N VAL A 69 7.06 -5.61 7.75
CA VAL A 69 7.31 -6.27 9.05
C VAL A 69 7.86 -7.68 8.82
N GLY A 70 8.99 -7.98 9.48
CA GLY A 70 9.64 -9.30 9.43
C GLY A 70 10.04 -9.72 8.02
N ASP A 71 9.74 -10.97 7.66
CA ASP A 71 10.03 -11.55 6.34
C ASP A 71 9.00 -11.15 5.26
N GLY A 72 8.22 -10.09 5.50
CA GLY A 72 7.24 -9.61 4.53
C GLY A 72 5.83 -10.15 4.69
N GLY A 73 5.42 -10.56 5.89
CA GLY A 73 4.03 -10.99 6.13
C GLY A 73 3.03 -9.84 6.20
N PHE A 74 3.47 -8.63 6.57
CA PHE A 74 2.60 -7.47 6.77
C PHE A 74 3.28 -6.17 6.33
N VAL A 75 2.47 -5.20 5.91
CA VAL A 75 2.87 -3.80 5.73
C VAL A 75 1.99 -2.91 6.58
N ALA A 76 2.62 -2.09 7.43
CA ALA A 76 1.96 -1.00 8.13
C ALA A 76 2.17 0.31 7.36
N PHE A 77 1.16 1.20 7.35
CA PHE A 77 1.23 2.47 6.64
C PHE A 77 0.22 3.48 7.19
N ALA A 78 0.48 4.77 6.96
CA ALA A 78 -0.48 5.83 7.26
C ALA A 78 -1.36 6.12 6.04
N SER A 79 -2.62 6.47 6.27
CA SER A 79 -3.53 6.86 5.20
C SER A 79 -4.66 7.75 5.69
N VAL A 80 -5.08 8.67 4.82
CA VAL A 80 -6.30 9.47 4.99
C VAL A 80 -7.52 8.86 4.27
N ALA A 81 -7.36 7.71 3.61
CA ALA A 81 -8.45 7.04 2.93
C ALA A 81 -9.48 6.52 3.93
N SER A 82 -10.76 6.76 3.64
CA SER A 82 -11.90 6.35 4.46
C SER A 82 -12.47 4.99 4.06
N THR A 83 -11.89 4.34 3.06
CA THR A 83 -12.36 3.04 2.55
C THR A 83 -11.45 1.86 2.92
N LEU A 84 -10.36 2.10 3.64
CA LEU A 84 -9.37 1.07 3.99
C LEU A 84 -9.83 0.13 5.12
N ALA A 85 -10.81 0.54 5.92
CA ALA A 85 -11.46 -0.29 6.93
C ALA A 85 -12.88 0.23 7.26
N PRO A 86 -13.75 -0.59 7.87
CA PRO A 86 -15.05 -0.14 8.36
C PRO A 86 -14.92 0.93 9.45
N GLY A 87 -15.85 1.88 9.49
CA GLY A 87 -15.97 2.86 10.58
C GLY A 87 -14.88 3.94 10.61
N THR A 88 -14.04 4.03 9.56
CA THR A 88 -13.00 5.08 9.47
C THR A 88 -13.61 6.41 9.06
N SER A 89 -13.28 7.48 9.80
CA SER A 89 -13.73 8.86 9.55
C SER A 89 -12.55 9.74 9.15
N ALA A 90 -12.80 11.04 8.92
CA ALA A 90 -11.78 11.98 8.46
C ALA A 90 -10.56 12.05 9.40
N GLY A 91 -9.36 12.02 8.82
CA GLY A 91 -8.08 12.09 9.54
C GLY A 91 -7.11 10.99 9.12
N SER A 92 -5.82 11.18 9.36
CA SER A 92 -4.80 10.16 9.08
C SER A 92 -4.89 9.03 10.12
N GLN A 93 -5.01 7.79 9.65
CA GLN A 93 -5.05 6.58 10.46
C GLN A 93 -3.89 5.66 10.08
N VAL A 94 -3.49 4.78 11.00
CA VAL A 94 -2.48 3.74 10.74
C VAL A 94 -3.19 2.43 10.45
N TYR A 95 -2.82 1.80 9.34
CA TYR A 95 -3.36 0.51 8.90
C TYR A 95 -2.26 -0.53 8.84
N VAL A 96 -2.63 -1.80 9.01
CA VAL A 96 -1.78 -2.96 8.76
C VAL A 96 -2.48 -3.85 7.75
N ARG A 97 -1.77 -4.27 6.71
CA ARG A 97 -2.28 -5.17 5.68
C ARG A 97 -1.38 -6.40 5.55
N ALA A 98 -1.99 -7.58 5.56
CA ALA A 98 -1.31 -8.83 5.26
C ALA A 98 -0.93 -8.89 3.77
N LEU A 99 0.28 -9.38 3.49
CA LEU A 99 0.73 -9.72 2.15
C LEU A 99 0.37 -11.18 1.81
N PRO A 100 0.20 -11.52 0.51
CA PRO A 100 -0.06 -12.89 0.09
C PRO A 100 1.12 -13.84 0.37
#